data_AF-A0A7V2F586-F1
#
_entry.id   AF-A0A7V2F586-F1
#
_cell.length_a   1.000
_cell.length_b   1.000
_cell.length_c   1.000
_cell.angle_alpha   90.00
_cell.angle_beta   90.00
_cell.angle_gamma   90.00
#
_symmetry.space_group_name_H-M   'P 1'
#
loop_
_entity.id
_entity.type
_entity.pdbx_description
1 polymer ?
#
loop_
_entity_poly.entity_id
_entity_poly.type
_entity_poly.pdbx_seq_one_letter_code
_entity_poly.pdbx_strand_id
1 'polypeptide(L)' 'MKQDFLLEIGCENIPSGYIDDALVQLERLFQSFLSTERIPHDSLRAAGTPNRLVVRIS' A
#
# COMPACT_ATOMS: atom_id res chain seq x y z
N MET A 1 20.88 6.34 3.48
CA MET A 1 19.76 7.09 4.07
C MET A 1 18.51 6.26 3.87
N LYS A 2 17.76 5.96 4.93
CA LYS A 2 16.37 5.49 4.77
C LYS A 2 15.51 6.71 4.46
N GLN A 3 14.63 6.58 3.48
CA GLN A 3 13.73 7.65 3.07
C GLN A 3 12.31 7.08 3.12
N ASP A 4 11.41 7.83 3.72
CA ASP A 4 9.99 7.50 3.68
C ASP A 4 9.51 7.56 2.22
N PHE A 5 8.70 6.58 1.83
CA PHE A 5 8.08 6.52 0.52
C PHE A 5 6.56 6.44 0.67
N LEU A 6 5.84 7.20 -0.16
CA LEU A 6 4.39 7.20 -0.23
C LEU A 6 3.96 6.99 -1.68
N LEU A 7 3.27 5.88 -1.94
CA LEU A 7 2.52 5.70 -3.18
C LEU A 7 1.06 6.01 -2.93
N GLU A 8 0.49 6.88 -3.76
CA GLU A 8 -0.94 7.12 -3.81
C GLU A 8 -1.52 6.66 -5.14
N ILE A 9 -2.67 5.99 -5.07
CA ILE A 9 -3.45 5.53 -6.23
C ILE A 9 -4.81 6.22 -6.14
N GLY A 10 -5.12 7.05 -7.13
CA GLY A 10 -6.46 7.63 -7.28
C GLY A 10 -7.45 6.57 -7.76
N CYS A 11 -8.65 6.54 -7.18
CA CYS A 11 -9.69 5.57 -7.52
C CYS A 11 -11.01 6.27 -7.79
N GLU A 12 -11.82 5.70 -8.69
CA GLU A 12 -13.14 6.22 -9.03
C GLU A 12 -14.23 5.49 -8.24
N ASN A 13 -14.22 5.68 -6.92
CA ASN A 13 -15.23 5.18 -5.97
C ASN A 13 -15.34 3.63 -5.86
N ILE A 14 -14.34 3.02 -5.22
CA ILE A 14 -14.34 1.62 -4.80
C ILE A 14 -15.53 1.37 -3.88
N PRO A 15 -16.35 0.32 -4.11
CA PRO A 15 -17.45 0.03 -3.20
C PRO A 15 -16.92 -0.31 -1.80
N SER A 16 -17.58 0.23 -0.77
CA SER A 16 -17.08 0.18 0.61
C SER A 16 -16.73 -1.22 1.11
N GLY A 17 -17.52 -2.23 0.74
CA GLY A 17 -17.29 -3.62 1.11
C GLY A 17 -16.01 -4.25 0.55
N TYR A 18 -15.35 -3.61 -0.43
CA TYR A 18 -14.10 -4.09 -1.03
C TYR A 18 -12.86 -3.36 -0.50
N ILE A 19 -13.01 -2.29 0.28
CA ILE A 19 -11.86 -1.47 0.70
C ILE A 19 -10.93 -2.28 1.60
N ASP A 20 -11.47 -2.96 2.61
CA ASP A 20 -10.64 -3.73 3.55
C ASP A 20 -9.83 -4.82 2.83
N ASP A 21 -10.47 -5.55 1.93
CA ASP A 21 -9.81 -6.57 1.11
C ASP A 21 -8.76 -5.96 0.18
N ALA A 22 -9.05 -4.80 -0.44
CA ALA A 22 -8.10 -4.10 -1.30
C ALA A 22 -6.86 -3.65 -0.52
N LEU A 23 -7.03 -3.16 0.71
CA LEU A 23 -5.91 -2.77 1.57
C LEU A 23 -5.04 -3.97 1.96
N VAL A 24 -5.64 -5.10 2.33
CA VAL A 24 -4.90 -6.33 2.64
C VAL A 24 -4.13 -6.84 1.42
N GLN A 25 -4.75 -6.82 0.25
CA GLN A 25 -4.09 -7.23 -0.99
C GLN A 25 -2.93 -6.31 -1.37
N LEU A 26 -3.14 -4.99 -1.26
CA LEU A 26 -2.13 -3.98 -1.57
C LEU A 26 -0.92 -4.11 -0.65
N GLU A 27 -1.15 -4.33 0.65
CA GLU A 27 -0.08 -4.53 1.63
C GLU A 27 0.75 -5.78 1.30
N ARG A 28 0.09 -6.91 1.00
CA ARG A 28 0.76 -8.17 0.62
C ARG A 28 1.57 -8.04 -0.67
N LEU A 29 1.01 -7.37 -1.68
CA LEU A 29 1.69 -7.12 -2.95
C LEU A 29 2.99 -6.35 -2.75
N PHE A 30 2.94 -5.26 -1.97
CA PHE A 30 4.12 -4.46 -1.71
C PHE A 30 5.15 -5.17 -0.82
N GLN A 31 4.73 -5.91 0.20
CA GLN A 31 5.65 -6.72 1.00
C GLN A 31 6.41 -7.73 0.12
N SER A 32 5.68 -8.43 -0.76
CA SER A 32 6.28 -9.39 -1.71
C SER A 32 7.23 -8.71 -2.69
N PHE A 33 6.83 -7.57 -3.26
CA PHE A 33 7.65 -6.79 -4.18
C PHE A 33 8.97 -6.35 -3.54
N LEU A 34 8.92 -5.70 -2.37
CA LEU A 34 10.12 -5.22 -1.68
C LEU A 34 11.03 -6.39 -1.27
N SER A 35 10.46 -7.52 -0.84
CA SER A 35 11.24 -8.72 -0.53
C SER A 35 11.93 -9.30 -1.76
N THR A 36 11.23 -9.34 -2.91
CA THR A 36 11.76 -9.88 -4.18
C THR A 36 12.91 -9.03 -4.70
N GLU A 37 12.75 -7.70 -4.65
CA GLU A 37 13.77 -6.74 -5.06
C GLU A 37 14.84 -6.49 -3.98
N ARG A 38 14.77 -7.20 -2.85
CA ARG A 38 15.69 -7.09 -1.70
C ARG A 38 15.83 -5.66 -1.18
N ILE A 39 14.74 -4.90 -1.17
CA ILE A 39 14.69 -3.52 -0.69
C ILE A 39 14.39 -3.54 0.82
N PRO A 40 15.37 -3.14 1.67
CA PRO A 40 15.16 -3.09 3.11
C PRO A 40 14.21 -1.94 3.48
N HIS A 41 13.30 -2.21 4.41
CA HIS A 41 12.37 -1.23 4.99
C HIS A 41 12.09 -1.61 6.45
N ASP A 42 11.71 -0.63 7.27
CA ASP A 42 11.34 -0.84 8.67
C ASP A 42 9.86 -1.16 8.84
N SER A 43 9.00 -0.49 8.06
CA SER A 43 7.56 -0.75 8.14
C SER A 43 6.86 -0.49 6.81
N LEU A 44 5.73 -1.17 6.64
CA LEU A 44 4.85 -1.00 5.50
C LEU A 44 3.41 -0.92 5.99
N ARG A 45 2.64 0.03 5.47
CA ARG A 45 1.22 0.17 5.81
C ARG A 45 0.39 0.56 4.60
N ALA A 46 -0.70 -0.16 4.38
CA ALA A 46 -1.76 0.25 3.46
C ALA A 46 -2.87 1.01 4.21
N ALA A 47 -3.44 2.02 3.56
CA ALA A 47 -4.63 2.75 4.01
C ALA A 47 -5.42 3.26 2.81
N GLY A 48 -6.71 3.55 2.99
CA GLY A 48 -7.51 4.01 1.87
C GLY A 48 -8.93 4.44 2.21
N THR A 49 -9.56 4.99 1.19
CA THR A 49 -10.95 5.45 1.10
C THR A 49 -11.51 4.98 -0.24
N PRO A 50 -12.83 5.09 -0.51
CA PRO A 50 -13.38 4.74 -1.81
C PRO A 50 -12.64 5.39 -3.00
N ASN A 51 -12.06 6.58 -2.82
CA ASN A 51 -11.46 7.35 -3.91
C ASN A 51 -9.93 7.33 -3.91
N ARG A 52 -9.29 6.67 -2.93
CA ARG A 52 -7.82 6.69 -2.82
C ARG A 52 -7.32 5.48 -2.04
N LEU A 53 -6.30 4.81 -2.57
CA LEU A 53 -5.49 3.83 -1.84
C LEU A 53 -4.07 4.36 -1.69
N VAL A 54 -3.42 4.02 -0.58
CA VAL A 54 -2.11 4.52 -0.21
C VAL A 54 -1.26 3.39 0.36
N VAL A 55 0.02 3.38 0.01
CA VAL A 55 1.07 2.57 0.68
C VAL A 55 2.13 3.51 1.20
N ARG A 56 2.39 3.43 2.51
CA ARG A 56 3.49 4.12 3.18
C ARG A 56 4.58 3.12 3.57
N ILE A 57 5.82 3.44 3.25
CA ILE A 57 7.01 2.68 3.62
C ILE A 57 7.93 3.62 4.41
N SER A 58 8.46 3.13 5.53
CA SER A 58 9.49 3.79 6.34
C SER A 58 10.69 2.89 6.51
#